data_AF-A0A357T9A4-F1
#
_entry.id   AF-A0A357T9A4-F1
#
_cell.length_a   1.000
_cell.length_b   1.000
_cell.length_c   1.000
_cell.angle_alpha   90.00
_cell.angle_beta   90.00
_cell.angle_gamma   90.00
#
_symmetry.space_group_name_H-M   'P 1'
#
loop_
_entity.id
_entity.type
_entity.pdbx_description
1 polymer ?
#
loop_
_entity_poly.entity_id
_entity_poly.type
_entity_poly.pdbx_seq_one_letter_code
_entity_poly.pdbx_strand_id
1 'polypeptide(L)'
;MTRCFECTKNGDKHHIIHKEEGGLEYPLNTLYLCEEHHRGPTGPHKDPVKDRQYKKALYDALASLFTKEHYEIQDIRTMAKLSSSLARTLRKTLKRQKEGYRTMDILDFLMSGYQLQDEELDIPVFEED
;
A
#
# COMPACT_ATOMS: atom_id res chain seq x y z
N MET A 1 -13.28 15.27 8.43
CA MET A 1 -11.86 15.69 8.53
C MET A 1 -11.02 14.45 8.56
N THR A 2 -9.98 14.39 7.72
CA THR A 2 -9.01 13.30 7.68
C THR A 2 -7.84 13.66 8.59
N ARG A 3 -7.58 12.81 9.58
CA ARG A 3 -6.56 13.03 10.60
C ARG A 3 -5.22 12.44 10.14
N CYS A 4 -4.13 13.05 10.58
CA CYS A 4 -2.79 12.53 10.41
C CYS A 4 -2.71 11.08 10.92
N PHE A 5 -1.94 10.24 10.25
CA PHE A 5 -1.69 8.87 10.69
C PHE A 5 -0.80 8.88 11.95
N GLU A 6 0.23 9.73 11.96
CA GLU A 6 1.20 9.86 13.04
C GLU A 6 0.72 10.71 14.24
N CYS A 7 -0.35 11.51 14.09
CA CYS A 7 -0.84 12.36 15.19
C CYS A 7 -2.32 12.79 15.00
N THR A 8 -2.83 13.69 15.83
CA THR A 8 -4.27 14.05 15.79
C THR A 8 -4.59 15.28 14.92
N LYS A 9 -3.58 15.94 14.33
CA LYS A 9 -3.75 17.12 13.46
C LYS A 9 -4.48 16.75 12.15
N ASN A 10 -5.05 17.74 11.48
CA ASN A 10 -5.58 17.54 10.12
C ASN A 10 -4.45 17.18 9.16
N GLY A 11 -4.72 16.22 8.27
CA GLY A 11 -3.74 15.71 7.32
C GLY A 11 -4.21 15.80 5.88
N ASP A 12 -3.24 16.04 5.00
CA ASP A 12 -3.37 15.95 3.56
C ASP A 12 -3.12 14.52 3.09
N LYS A 13 -3.74 14.16 1.97
CA LYS A 13 -3.58 12.84 1.37
C LYS A 13 -2.14 12.65 0.88
N HIS A 14 -1.56 11.51 1.22
CA HIS A 14 -0.25 11.04 0.78
C HIS A 14 -0.41 9.63 0.18
N HIS A 15 0.25 9.38 -0.95
CA HIS A 15 0.30 8.06 -1.60
C HIS A 15 1.57 7.35 -1.15
N ILE A 16 1.43 6.18 -0.53
CA ILE A 16 2.56 5.42 0.05
C ILE A 16 3.52 4.96 -1.04
N ILE A 17 2.99 4.30 -2.08
CA ILE A 17 3.67 4.17 -3.37
C ILE A 17 3.30 5.40 -4.17
N HIS A 18 4.29 6.24 -4.47
CA HIS A 18 4.05 7.52 -5.12
C HIS A 18 3.52 7.33 -6.54
N LYS A 19 2.73 8.29 -7.02
CA LYS A 19 2.21 8.26 -8.41
C LYS A 19 3.32 8.23 -9.45
N GLU A 20 4.44 8.88 -9.16
CA GLU A 20 5.64 8.93 -10.02
C GLU A 20 6.33 7.55 -10.11
N GLU A 21 6.15 6.70 -9.09
CA GLU A 21 6.60 5.30 -9.04
C GLU A 21 5.56 4.33 -9.63
N GLY A 22 4.47 4.83 -10.21
CA GLY A 22 3.36 4.02 -10.70
C GLY A 22 2.32 3.65 -9.63
N GLY A 23 2.34 4.31 -8.48
CA GLY A 23 1.43 4.09 -7.36
C GLY A 23 -0.06 4.13 -7.74
N LEU A 24 -0.78 3.07 -7.37
CA LEU A 24 -2.19 2.91 -7.69
C LEU A 24 -3.10 3.71 -6.76
N GLU A 25 -4.25 4.15 -7.28
CA GLU A 25 -5.26 4.89 -6.53
C GLU A 25 -6.27 3.94 -5.89
N TYR A 26 -6.01 3.54 -4.64
CA TYR A 26 -6.92 2.74 -3.81
C TYR A 26 -6.69 3.04 -2.31
N PRO A 27 -7.66 2.75 -1.42
CA PRO A 27 -7.62 3.25 -0.05
C PRO A 27 -6.39 2.87 0.77
N LEU A 28 -5.87 1.64 0.63
CA LEU A 28 -4.72 1.18 1.44
C LEU A 28 -3.41 1.84 1.01
N ASN A 29 -3.21 2.17 -0.28
CA ASN A 29 -2.03 2.90 -0.75
C ASN A 29 -2.07 4.40 -0.42
N THR A 30 -2.99 4.82 0.45
CA THR A 30 -3.14 6.22 0.82
C THR A 30 -3.29 6.36 2.32
N LEU A 31 -2.55 7.31 2.88
CA LEU A 31 -2.68 7.73 4.27
C LEU A 31 -2.77 9.25 4.32
N TYR A 32 -3.11 9.81 5.48
CA TYR A 32 -3.19 11.26 5.65
C TYR A 32 -2.09 11.71 6.59
N LEU A 33 -1.39 12.79 6.26
CA LEU A 33 -0.30 13.33 7.07
C LEU A 33 -0.44 14.84 7.21
N CYS A 34 -0.25 15.35 8.42
CA CYS A 34 -0.14 16.79 8.63
C CYS A 34 1.16 17.32 8.02
N GLU A 35 1.27 18.64 7.82
CA GLU A 35 2.42 19.27 7.16
C GLU A 35 3.78 18.80 7.71
N GLU A 36 3.88 18.68 9.02
CA GLU A 36 5.07 18.23 9.75
C GLU A 36 5.44 16.77 9.40
N HIS A 37 4.51 15.83 9.51
CA HIS A 37 4.77 14.42 9.20
C HIS A 37 4.75 14.10 7.71
N HIS A 38 4.28 15.00 6.86
CA HIS A 38 4.26 14.84 5.41
C HIS A 38 5.55 15.37 4.77
N ARG A 39 5.88 16.63 5.05
CA ARG A 39 6.95 17.41 4.36
C ARG A 39 8.01 17.96 5.32
N GLY A 40 7.82 17.76 6.62
CA GLY A 40 8.82 18.12 7.63
C GLY A 40 10.05 17.20 7.56
N PRO A 41 11.06 17.46 8.40
CA PRO A 41 12.34 16.76 8.34
C PRO A 41 12.27 15.24 8.50
N THR A 42 11.25 14.75 9.21
CA THR A 42 11.01 13.31 9.48
C THR A 42 9.86 12.73 8.65
N GLY A 43 9.31 13.50 7.71
CA GLY A 43 8.26 13.04 6.82
C GLY A 43 8.80 12.26 5.62
N PRO A 44 7.98 11.42 4.96
CA PRO A 44 8.41 10.50 3.91
C PRO A 44 9.01 11.22 2.68
N HIS A 45 8.66 12.49 2.45
CA HIS A 45 9.26 13.28 1.36
C HIS A 45 10.73 13.66 1.60
N LYS A 46 11.22 13.60 2.85
CA LYS A 46 12.58 13.99 3.24
C LYS A 46 13.35 12.90 3.98
N ASP A 47 12.65 11.92 4.53
CA ASP A 47 13.22 10.78 5.24
C ASP A 47 12.91 9.47 4.48
N PRO A 48 13.89 8.92 3.74
CA PRO A 48 13.74 7.65 3.04
C PRO A 48 13.48 6.46 3.97
N VAL A 49 13.91 6.52 5.23
CA VAL A 49 13.62 5.44 6.20
C VAL A 49 12.12 5.45 6.51
N LYS A 50 11.53 6.62 6.75
CA LYS A 50 10.10 6.76 7.00
C LYS A 50 9.26 6.36 5.78
N ASP A 51 9.68 6.74 4.57
CA ASP A 51 9.03 6.30 3.31
C ASP A 51 8.99 4.77 3.21
N ARG A 52 10.14 4.11 3.43
CA ARG A 52 10.23 2.64 3.45
C ARG A 52 9.35 2.01 4.52
N GLN A 53 9.29 2.58 5.72
CA GLN A 53 8.41 2.09 6.79
C GLN A 53 6.94 2.09 6.35
N TYR A 54 6.47 3.13 5.67
CA TYR A 54 5.10 3.15 5.15
C TYR A 54 4.89 2.13 4.03
N LYS A 55 5.85 1.96 3.13
CA LYS A 55 5.80 0.94 2.07
C LYS A 55 5.76 -0.48 2.65
N LYS A 56 6.54 -0.75 3.70
CA LYS A 56 6.48 -2.01 4.47
C LYS A 56 5.12 -2.19 5.13
N ALA A 57 4.61 -1.18 5.82
CA ALA A 57 3.30 -1.24 6.47
C ALA A 57 2.16 -1.51 5.47
N LEU A 58 2.24 -0.94 4.26
CA LEU A 58 1.32 -1.26 3.16
C LEU A 58 1.41 -2.73 2.76
N TYR A 59 2.62 -3.25 2.54
CA TYR A 59 2.81 -4.67 2.22
C TYR A 59 2.24 -5.58 3.32
N ASP A 60 2.56 -5.32 4.59
CA ASP A 60 2.08 -6.10 5.73
C ASP A 60 0.54 -6.06 5.83
N ALA A 61 -0.07 -4.90 5.60
CA ALA A 61 -1.53 -4.75 5.54
C ALA A 61 -2.15 -5.54 4.37
N LEU A 62 -1.50 -5.58 3.21
CA LEU A 62 -1.95 -6.37 2.07
C LEU A 62 -1.76 -7.88 2.29
N ALA A 63 -0.63 -8.29 2.85
CA ALA A 63 -0.31 -9.70 3.14
C ALA A 63 -1.26 -10.28 4.21
N SER A 64 -1.58 -9.49 5.24
CA SER A 64 -2.59 -9.87 6.24
C SER A 64 -4.02 -9.88 5.68
N LEU A 65 -4.30 -9.07 4.64
CA LEU A 65 -5.58 -9.07 3.96
C LEU A 65 -5.74 -10.29 3.03
N PHE A 66 -4.69 -10.67 2.29
CA PHE A 66 -4.71 -11.75 1.29
C PHE A 66 -4.00 -13.01 1.79
N THR A 67 -4.63 -13.75 2.72
CA THR A 67 -4.06 -14.95 3.36
C THR A 67 -4.22 -16.27 2.59
N LYS A 68 -5.07 -16.32 1.56
CA LYS A 68 -5.25 -17.51 0.71
C LYS A 68 -4.21 -17.52 -0.40
N GLU A 69 -4.04 -18.65 -1.08
CA GLU A 69 -3.13 -18.73 -2.24
C GLU A 69 -3.71 -18.03 -3.49
N HIS A 70 -5.04 -18.09 -3.67
CA HIS A 70 -5.74 -17.52 -4.82
C HIS A 70 -7.03 -16.80 -4.44
N TYR A 71 -7.38 -15.81 -5.28
CA TYR A 71 -8.59 -15.01 -5.14
C TYR A 71 -9.28 -14.77 -6.48
N GLU A 72 -10.61 -14.66 -6.45
CA GLU A 72 -11.39 -14.18 -7.59
C GLU A 72 -11.39 -12.64 -7.66
N ILE A 73 -11.59 -12.10 -8.85
CA ILE A 73 -11.53 -10.65 -9.07
C ILE A 73 -12.52 -9.84 -8.22
N GLN A 74 -13.68 -10.43 -7.91
CA GLN A 74 -14.70 -9.78 -7.08
C GLN A 74 -14.25 -9.68 -5.63
N ASP A 75 -13.57 -10.71 -5.11
CA ASP A 75 -13.02 -10.71 -3.75
C ASP A 75 -11.91 -9.67 -3.64
N ILE A 76 -10.97 -9.65 -4.58
CA ILE A 76 -9.85 -8.68 -4.59
C ILE A 76 -10.40 -7.25 -4.60
N ARG A 77 -11.37 -6.97 -5.47
CA ARG A 77 -12.01 -5.65 -5.56
C ARG A 77 -12.68 -5.26 -4.25
N THR A 78 -13.34 -6.20 -3.59
CA THR A 78 -14.10 -5.93 -2.36
C THR A 78 -13.14 -5.73 -1.17
N MET A 79 -12.16 -6.62 -1.02
CA MET A 79 -11.20 -6.62 0.08
C MET A 79 -10.30 -5.39 0.04
N ALA A 80 -9.68 -5.10 -1.10
CA ALA A 80 -8.81 -3.92 -1.26
C ALA A 80 -9.57 -2.64 -1.67
N LYS A 81 -10.91 -2.71 -1.76
CA LYS A 81 -11.82 -1.61 -2.12
C LYS A 81 -11.42 -0.92 -3.44
N LEU A 82 -11.07 -1.72 -4.45
CA LEU A 82 -10.62 -1.22 -5.74
C LEU A 82 -11.79 -0.62 -6.53
N SER A 83 -11.47 0.43 -7.30
CA SER A 83 -12.40 0.95 -8.30
C SER A 83 -12.63 -0.06 -9.43
N SER A 84 -13.74 0.08 -10.15
CA SER A 84 -14.05 -0.79 -11.31
C SER A 84 -12.99 -0.68 -12.42
N SER A 85 -12.40 0.51 -12.60
CA SER A 85 -11.32 0.74 -13.57
C SER A 85 -10.06 -0.01 -13.16
N LEU A 86 -9.66 0.07 -11.89
CA LEU A 86 -8.47 -0.60 -11.39
C LEU A 86 -8.62 -2.13 -11.43
N ALA A 87 -9.79 -2.66 -11.05
CA ALA A 87 -10.09 -4.08 -11.18
C ALA A 87 -10.05 -4.56 -12.66
N ARG A 88 -10.43 -3.69 -13.61
CA ARG A 88 -10.30 -3.99 -15.05
C ARG A 88 -8.84 -4.02 -15.49
N THR A 89 -8.00 -3.12 -14.98
CA THR A 89 -6.56 -3.12 -15.23
C THR A 89 -5.92 -4.39 -14.67
N LEU A 90 -6.17 -4.73 -13.40
CA LEU A 90 -5.67 -5.96 -12.77
C LEU A 90 -6.00 -7.19 -13.61
N ARG A 91 -7.25 -7.33 -14.05
CA ARG A 91 -7.67 -8.46 -14.90
C ARG A 91 -6.91 -8.56 -16.23
N LYS A 92 -6.47 -7.44 -16.80
CA LYS A 92 -5.70 -7.41 -18.05
C LYS A 92 -4.21 -7.66 -17.82
N THR A 93 -3.68 -7.22 -16.68
CA THR A 93 -2.27 -7.31 -16.33
C THR A 93 -1.91 -8.69 -15.80
N LEU A 94 -2.71 -9.23 -14.89
CA LEU A 94 -2.40 -10.49 -14.20
C LEU A 94 -2.94 -11.70 -14.95
N LYS A 95 -2.15 -12.77 -14.96
CA LYS A 95 -2.56 -14.07 -15.51
C LYS A 95 -3.50 -14.77 -14.52
N ARG A 96 -4.74 -14.99 -14.93
CA ARG A 96 -5.71 -15.78 -14.15
C ARG A 96 -5.42 -17.28 -14.31
N GLN A 97 -5.32 -17.99 -13.20
CA GLN A 97 -5.29 -19.46 -13.13
C GLN A 97 -6.71 -20.03 -13.03
N LYS A 98 -6.86 -21.36 -13.02
CA LYS A 98 -8.18 -21.99 -12.91
C LYS A 98 -8.84 -21.63 -11.58
N GLU A 99 -8.03 -21.53 -10.52
CA GLU A 99 -8.38 -21.26 -9.14
C GLU A 99 -8.50 -19.75 -8.81
N GLY A 100 -8.09 -18.87 -9.74
CA GLY A 100 -8.13 -17.42 -9.56
C GLY A 100 -6.79 -16.75 -9.81
N TYR A 101 -6.60 -15.57 -9.23
CA TYR A 101 -5.34 -14.81 -9.26
C TYR A 101 -4.50 -15.18 -8.05
N ARG A 102 -3.20 -15.43 -8.25
CA ARG A 102 -2.28 -15.77 -7.16
C ARG A 102 -2.05 -14.55 -6.27
N THR A 103 -1.98 -14.78 -4.97
CA THR A 103 -1.73 -13.73 -3.97
C THR A 103 -0.45 -12.95 -4.24
N MET A 104 0.66 -13.62 -4.54
CA MET A 104 1.92 -12.92 -4.85
C MET A 104 1.78 -11.95 -6.04
N ASP A 105 1.06 -12.35 -7.09
CA ASP A 105 0.84 -11.50 -8.25
C ASP A 105 -0.11 -10.32 -7.92
N ILE A 106 -1.05 -10.52 -7.00
CA ILE A 106 -1.95 -9.46 -6.49
C ILE A 106 -1.16 -8.45 -5.65
N LEU A 107 -0.33 -8.93 -4.72
CA LEU A 107 0.51 -8.08 -3.87
C LEU A 107 1.46 -7.24 -4.72
N ASP A 108 2.17 -7.87 -5.66
CA ASP A 108 3.08 -7.18 -6.59
C ASP A 108 2.34 -6.10 -7.40
N PHE A 109 1.16 -6.42 -7.94
CA PHE A 109 0.33 -5.44 -8.65
C PHE A 109 -0.09 -4.26 -7.75
N LEU A 110 -0.54 -4.53 -6.52
CA LEU A 110 -1.03 -3.50 -5.60
C LEU A 110 0.11 -2.63 -5.02
N MET A 111 1.33 -3.16 -4.99
CA MET A 111 2.57 -2.45 -4.67
C MET A 111 3.20 -1.76 -5.90
N SER A 112 2.55 -1.82 -7.07
CA SER A 112 3.08 -1.30 -8.33
C SER A 112 4.45 -1.87 -8.73
N GLY A 113 4.73 -3.12 -8.36
CA GLY A 113 6.02 -3.79 -8.58
C GLY A 113 7.12 -3.37 -7.61
N TYR A 114 6.82 -2.56 -6.58
CA TYR A 114 7.78 -2.26 -5.52
C TYR A 114 8.09 -3.53 -4.74
N GLN A 115 9.36 -3.93 -4.73
CA GLN A 115 9.85 -5.08 -3.98
C GLN A 115 10.57 -4.59 -2.74
N LEU A 116 10.13 -5.07 -1.57
CA LEU A 116 10.88 -4.90 -0.34
C LEU A 116 12.16 -5.75 -0.45
N GLN A 117 13.31 -5.13 -0.23
CA GLN A 117 14.59 -5.79 -0.04
C GLN A 117 14.62 -6.46 1.34
N ASP A 118 15.42 -7.51 1.49
CA ASP A 118 15.45 -8.30 2.73
C ASP A 118 15.81 -7.44 3.96
N GLU A 119 16.65 -6.41 3.79
CA GLU A 119 17.00 -5.45 4.85
C GLU A 119 15.84 -4.54 5.28
N GLU A 120 14.80 -4.40 4.45
CA GLU A 120 13.61 -3.59 4.75
C GLU A 120 12.59 -4.33 5.62
N LEU A 121 12.66 -5.68 5.67
CA LEU A 121 11.77 -6.50 6.50
C LEU A 121 12.11 -6.42 7.99
N ASP A 122 13.36 -6.12 8.32
CA ASP A 122 13.88 -5.98 9.68
C ASP A 122 13.70 -4.58 10.28
N ILE A 123 13.09 -3.64 9.55
CA ILE A 123 12.82 -2.31 10.10
C ILE A 123 11.69 -2.43 11.13
N PRO A 124 11.93 -2.15 12.43
CA PRO A 124 10.88 -2.18 13.43
C PRO A 124 9.82 -1.16 13.07
N VAL A 125 8.59 -1.63 12.90
CA VAL A 125 7.41 -0.79 12.80
C VAL A 125 7.07 -0.42 14.24
N PHE A 126 7.31 0.84 14.61
CA PHE A 126 7.20 1.39 15.97
C PHE A 126 6.22 0.59 16.86
N GLU A 127 6.75 -0.04 17.92
CA GLU A 127 5.92 -0.56 19.01
C GLU A 127 5.32 0.66 19.74
N GLU A 128 3.99 0.66 19.91
CA GLU A 128 3.31 1.65 20.73
C GLU A 128 3.75 1.50 22.19
N ASP A 129 4.27 2.57 22.80
CA ASP A 129 4.32 2.75 24.27
C ASP A 129 2.93 3.09 24.83
#